data_AF-A0A1Q9C8D8-F1
#
_entry.id   AF-A0A1Q9C8D8-F1
#
_cell.length_a   1.000
_cell.length_b   1.000
_cell.length_c   1.000
_cell.angle_alpha   90.00
_cell.angle_beta   90.00
_cell.angle_gamma   90.00
#
_symmetry.space_group_name_H-M   'P 1'
#
loop_
_entity.id
_entity.type
_entity.pdbx_description
1 polymer ?
#
loop_
_entity_poly.entity_id
_entity_poly.type
_entity_poly.pdbx_seq_one_letter_code
_entity_poly.pdbx_strand_id
1 'polypeptide(L)'
;MKFCVRSFEFIFVKTRTRSARHTFAGLCSLLRRRPCPTSQQEMKEPEAELPSPREAPSEAEAEVTAWRVQWASLKEEAGEYEEGCCDERFVCHDSEQALENWANSLWAGLADLRASVRRLQTPQSSGPSQGQTAQDVQRSFQSFKAEQSQAFERLLGEQQLLEDALASLEKRFDSWVGESNSMRQRTGSHSKENLNASDDPRGGNAFLEDPELLQLKTELQELEAVEVQEPSYGGWAETDHQVFVRILRVFRMQATSQCYARLAFQFPDLSEAALADHVKWYSDHQARQARRRLLLARWRERRSFLSSQSQANEKRNQAPAREMRERSRDEQRRRVRAWREAREEEESRLAAMQRQVELEQAREARRREKRHQKKLKEFAEAYRKQRDEEKRQAAQSLSSQASQRALSEEDRQRIVQRNLAMLTKKMQAMPRGDPPQSVQRNPAYDHVKSRLHDQTRSFAQKIAQKEDEEEEAQQ
;
A
#
# COMPACT_ATOMS: atom_id res chain seq x y z
N MET A 1 -36.19 -1.51 45.22
CA MET A 1 -34.80 -1.34 44.76
C MET A 1 -34.81 -0.45 43.53
N LYS A 2 -34.44 0.83 43.66
CA LYS A 2 -34.39 1.81 42.57
C LYS A 2 -32.92 2.13 42.33
N PHE A 3 -32.35 1.63 41.23
CA PHE A 3 -31.00 2.01 40.80
C PHE A 3 -31.09 3.15 39.78
N CYS A 4 -30.31 4.18 40.07
CA CYS A 4 -30.22 5.44 39.35
C CYS A 4 -29.43 5.21 38.05
N VAL A 5 -30.11 5.35 36.90
CA VAL A 5 -29.47 5.49 35.59
C VAL A 5 -29.41 6.99 35.31
N ARG A 6 -28.22 7.58 35.38
CA ARG A 6 -28.00 8.95 34.91
C ARG A 6 -26.55 9.10 34.47
N SER A 7 -26.39 9.73 33.29
CA SER A 7 -25.16 10.24 32.68
C SER A 7 -24.53 9.36 31.59
N PHE A 8 -25.15 9.36 30.41
CA PHE A 8 -24.45 9.26 29.12
C PHE A 8 -25.25 10.07 28.08
N GLU A 9 -25.07 11.39 28.11
CA GLU A 9 -25.40 12.27 26.99
C GLU A 9 -24.19 13.16 26.75
N PHE A 10 -23.37 12.80 25.77
CA PHE A 10 -22.59 13.77 25.00
C PHE A 10 -22.76 13.40 23.53
N ILE A 11 -23.73 14.06 22.91
CA ILE A 11 -24.10 13.89 21.52
C ILE A 11 -23.12 14.65 20.63
N PHE A 12 -22.60 13.90 19.67
CA PHE A 12 -22.00 14.29 18.40
C PHE A 12 -22.72 15.47 17.73
N VAL A 13 -22.11 16.67 17.70
CA VAL A 13 -22.50 17.75 16.76
C VAL A 13 -21.27 18.56 16.35
N LYS A 14 -20.81 18.38 15.11
CA LYS A 14 -20.38 19.43 14.16
C LYS A 14 -19.97 18.78 12.84
N THR A 15 -20.94 18.58 11.94
CA THR A 15 -21.23 19.42 10.75
C THR A 15 -20.21 19.31 9.63
N ARG A 16 -20.45 18.31 8.79
CA ARG A 16 -20.47 18.31 7.32
C ARG A 16 -20.59 19.73 6.72
N THR A 17 -19.53 20.25 6.11
CA THR A 17 -19.60 21.31 5.08
C THR A 17 -19.09 20.75 3.76
N ARG A 18 -20.04 20.41 2.89
CA ARG A 18 -19.81 20.11 1.47
C ARG A 18 -19.91 21.43 0.70
N SER A 19 -19.10 21.53 -0.36
CA SER A 19 -19.41 22.26 -1.60
C SER A 19 -19.33 23.80 -1.56
N ALA A 20 -18.23 24.36 -2.08
CA ALA A 20 -18.27 25.27 -3.24
C ALA A 20 -16.86 25.78 -3.57
N ARG A 21 -16.40 25.53 -4.82
CA ARG A 21 -15.83 26.50 -5.78
C ARG A 21 -14.78 25.85 -6.68
N HIS A 22 -15.27 25.46 -7.85
CA HIS A 22 -14.54 25.52 -9.10
C HIS A 22 -14.07 26.97 -9.40
N THR A 23 -13.14 27.05 -10.35
CA THR A 23 -12.62 28.22 -11.09
C THR A 23 -11.58 29.10 -10.39
N PHE A 24 -10.30 28.77 -10.58
CA PHE A 24 -9.27 29.76 -10.90
C PHE A 24 -8.18 29.11 -11.78
N ALA A 25 -8.54 28.90 -13.05
CA ALA A 25 -7.59 28.77 -14.14
C ALA A 25 -7.57 30.12 -14.86
N GLY A 26 -6.44 30.82 -14.83
CA GLY A 26 -6.30 32.09 -15.54
C GLY A 26 -5.14 32.93 -15.02
N LEU A 27 -4.18 33.17 -15.92
CA LEU A 27 -3.21 34.27 -15.92
C LEU A 27 -1.99 34.13 -15.00
N CYS A 28 -0.95 33.48 -15.53
CA CYS A 28 0.44 33.95 -15.37
C CYS A 28 1.29 33.54 -16.59
N SER A 29 0.86 34.00 -17.76
CA SER A 29 1.72 34.17 -18.94
C SER A 29 2.31 35.58 -18.89
N LEU A 30 3.62 35.71 -18.71
CA LEU A 30 4.51 36.77 -19.22
C LEU A 30 5.75 36.91 -18.32
N LEU A 31 6.78 36.09 -18.55
CA LEU A 31 8.15 36.59 -18.47
C LEU A 31 8.98 35.97 -19.59
N ARG A 32 9.39 36.86 -20.49
CA ARG A 32 10.14 36.59 -21.70
C ARG A 32 11.59 36.19 -21.37
N ARG A 33 12.03 35.18 -22.11
CA ARG A 33 13.38 34.88 -22.58
C ARG A 33 14.44 35.98 -22.36
N ARG A 34 15.58 35.60 -21.78
CA ARG A 34 16.90 36.06 -22.23
C ARG A 34 17.75 34.83 -22.58
N PRO A 35 18.22 34.68 -23.83
CA PRO A 35 19.24 33.70 -24.18
C PRO A 35 20.61 34.23 -23.74
N CYS A 36 21.37 33.44 -22.99
CA CYS A 36 22.80 33.65 -22.80
C CYS A 36 23.53 33.34 -24.12
N PRO A 37 24.44 34.21 -24.59
CA PRO A 37 25.27 33.90 -25.73
C PRO A 37 26.37 32.93 -25.31
N THR A 38 26.42 31.82 -26.03
CA THR A 38 27.51 30.87 -26.11
C THR A 38 28.74 31.58 -26.66
N SER A 39 29.70 31.95 -25.80
CA SER A 39 31.03 32.34 -26.26
C SER A 39 31.88 31.07 -26.38
N GLN A 40 31.85 30.48 -27.57
CA GLN A 40 32.90 29.58 -28.03
C GLN A 40 34.16 30.41 -28.19
N GLN A 41 35.13 30.21 -27.31
CA GLN A 41 36.51 30.64 -27.54
C GLN A 41 37.36 29.38 -27.50
N GLU A 42 37.58 28.80 -28.68
CA GLU A 42 38.67 27.86 -28.95
C GLU A 42 39.99 28.57 -28.65
N MET A 43 40.55 28.32 -27.47
CA MET A 43 41.97 28.53 -27.20
C MET A 43 42.65 27.19 -27.41
N LYS A 44 43.28 27.08 -28.59
CA LYS A 44 44.14 25.98 -29.00
C LYS A 44 45.48 26.17 -28.28
N GLU A 45 45.63 25.52 -27.14
CA GLU A 45 46.87 25.50 -26.36
C GLU A 45 47.82 24.45 -26.96
N PRO A 46 49.10 24.77 -27.22
CA PRO A 46 50.04 23.81 -27.78
C PRO A 46 50.52 22.83 -26.70
N GLU A 47 50.33 21.53 -26.98
CA GLU A 47 50.98 20.43 -26.27
C GLU A 47 52.51 20.62 -26.31
N ALA A 48 53.08 20.97 -25.16
CA ALA A 48 54.48 20.76 -24.87
C ALA A 48 54.55 19.61 -23.85
N GLU A 49 54.82 18.40 -24.36
CA GLU A 49 55.22 17.25 -23.55
C GLU A 49 56.54 17.59 -22.84
N LEU A 50 56.45 17.90 -21.55
CA LEU A 50 57.56 17.79 -20.62
C LEU A 50 57.23 16.66 -19.63
N PRO A 51 58.11 15.66 -19.47
CA PRO A 51 57.91 14.60 -18.48
C PRO A 51 58.02 15.22 -17.07
N SER A 52 56.87 15.37 -16.41
CA SER A 52 56.79 15.77 -15.02
C SER A 52 57.51 14.74 -14.13
N PRO A 53 58.38 15.17 -13.20
CA PRO A 53 58.96 14.27 -12.22
C PRO A 53 57.81 13.67 -11.39
N ARG A 54 57.82 12.34 -11.20
CA ARG A 54 57.01 11.69 -10.16
C ARG A 54 57.51 12.19 -8.80
N GLU A 55 57.02 13.32 -8.37
CA GLU A 55 57.10 13.73 -6.98
C GLU A 55 56.27 12.72 -6.18
N ALA A 56 56.91 12.08 -5.20
CA ALA A 56 56.23 11.22 -4.27
C ALA A 56 55.06 12.01 -3.62
N PRO A 57 53.89 11.38 -3.41
CA PRO A 57 52.77 12.06 -2.78
C PRO A 57 53.27 12.66 -1.46
N SER A 58 53.14 13.99 -1.36
CA SER A 58 53.41 14.75 -0.15
C SER A 58 52.73 14.06 1.04
N GLU A 59 53.37 14.05 2.22
CA GLU A 59 52.78 13.45 3.44
C GLU A 59 51.33 13.93 3.68
N ALA A 60 51.01 15.16 3.26
CA ALA A 60 49.65 15.70 3.31
C ALA A 60 48.64 14.92 2.42
N GLU A 61 49.06 14.42 1.25
CA GLU A 61 48.20 13.60 0.39
C GLU A 61 47.98 12.20 0.97
N ALA A 62 48.98 11.66 1.67
CA ALA A 62 48.86 10.40 2.41
C ALA A 62 47.88 10.54 3.58
N GLU A 63 47.92 11.66 4.32
CA GLU A 63 46.96 11.92 5.39
C GLU A 63 45.53 12.12 4.86
N VAL A 64 45.37 12.87 3.76
CA VAL A 64 44.05 13.07 3.13
C VAL A 64 43.47 11.76 2.60
N THR A 65 44.30 10.87 2.04
CA THR A 65 43.85 9.55 1.59
C THR A 65 43.49 8.64 2.77
N ALA A 66 44.26 8.65 3.85
CA ALA A 66 43.91 7.93 5.08
C ALA A 66 42.57 8.41 5.67
N TRP A 67 42.34 9.72 5.70
CA TRP A 67 41.09 10.31 6.20
C TRP A 67 39.89 9.94 5.32
N ARG A 68 40.07 9.91 3.98
CA ARG A 68 39.01 9.47 3.05
C ARG A 68 38.64 8.00 3.24
N VAL A 69 39.62 7.14 3.49
CA VAL A 69 39.39 5.72 3.76
C VAL A 69 38.65 5.53 5.09
N GLN A 70 39.07 6.24 6.15
CA GLN A 70 38.40 6.19 7.44
C GLN A 70 36.96 6.73 7.36
N TRP A 71 36.74 7.82 6.63
CA TRP A 71 35.40 8.37 6.41
C TRP A 71 34.51 7.44 5.58
N ALA A 72 35.06 6.76 4.58
CA ALA A 72 34.33 5.76 3.81
C ALA A 72 33.90 4.58 4.69
N SER A 73 34.79 4.09 5.55
CA SER A 73 34.50 3.02 6.52
C SER A 73 33.40 3.41 7.50
N LEU A 74 33.48 4.60 8.10
CA LEU A 74 32.43 5.10 9.01
C LEU A 74 31.09 5.28 8.32
N LYS A 75 31.10 5.66 7.03
CA LYS A 75 29.89 5.81 6.23
C LYS A 75 29.26 4.47 5.87
N GLU A 76 30.09 3.44 5.64
CA GLU A 76 29.64 2.07 5.43
C GLU A 76 29.02 1.49 6.70
N GLU A 77 29.70 1.62 7.84
CA GLU A 77 29.15 1.24 9.16
C GLU A 77 27.84 1.98 9.47
N ALA A 78 27.79 3.30 9.28
CA ALA A 78 26.56 4.07 9.48
C ALA A 78 25.42 3.65 8.53
N GLY A 79 25.74 3.22 7.31
CA GLY A 79 24.78 2.68 6.35
C GLY A 79 24.16 1.37 6.83
N GLU A 80 24.95 0.48 7.41
CA GLU A 80 24.47 -0.78 8.00
C GLU A 80 23.53 -0.52 9.19
N TYR A 81 23.82 0.49 10.02
CA TYR A 81 22.92 0.90 11.12
C TYR A 81 21.62 1.58 10.63
N GLU A 82 21.67 2.37 9.56
CA GLU A 82 20.48 3.00 8.98
C GLU A 82 19.54 1.97 8.31
N GLU A 83 20.07 0.94 7.65
CA GLU A 83 19.26 -0.16 7.12
C GLU A 83 18.55 -0.94 8.25
N GLY A 84 19.23 -1.17 9.38
CA GLY A 84 18.60 -1.76 10.58
C GLY A 84 17.49 -0.89 11.19
N CYS A 85 17.64 0.45 11.19
CA CYS A 85 16.60 1.37 11.67
C CYS A 85 15.38 1.46 10.74
N CYS A 86 15.53 1.13 9.46
CA CYS A 86 14.40 1.11 8.52
C CYS A 86 13.42 -0.04 8.82
N ASP A 87 13.91 -1.17 9.37
CA ASP A 87 13.09 -2.28 9.81
C ASP A 87 12.24 -1.93 11.05
N GLU A 88 12.72 -1.09 11.97
CA GLU A 88 11.93 -0.67 13.13
C GLU A 88 10.70 0.18 12.75
N ARG A 89 10.78 0.99 11.68
CA ARG A 89 9.59 1.69 11.16
C ARG A 89 8.56 0.74 10.57
N PHE A 90 9.00 -0.39 10.01
CA PHE A 90 8.11 -1.42 9.50
C PHE A 90 7.35 -2.10 10.65
N VAL A 91 8.04 -2.42 11.75
CA VAL A 91 7.44 -3.00 12.97
C VAL A 91 6.37 -2.10 13.58
N CYS A 92 6.59 -0.77 13.60
CA CYS A 92 5.59 0.18 14.10
C CYS A 92 4.31 0.16 13.23
N HIS A 93 4.43 0.13 11.91
CA HIS A 93 3.29 0.16 11.00
C HIS A 93 2.46 -1.14 11.06
N ASP A 94 3.13 -2.29 11.18
CA ASP A 94 2.46 -3.58 11.38
C ASP A 94 1.68 -3.61 12.70
N SER A 95 2.20 -2.98 13.76
CA SER A 95 1.51 -2.91 15.07
C SER A 95 0.23 -2.06 15.03
N GLU A 96 0.26 -0.92 14.32
CA GLU A 96 -0.91 -0.06 14.13
C GLU A 96 -1.98 -0.78 13.30
N GLN A 97 -1.57 -1.44 12.21
CA GLN A 97 -2.48 -2.19 11.36
C GLN A 97 -3.08 -3.40 12.10
N ALA A 98 -2.31 -4.07 12.96
CA ALA A 98 -2.81 -5.14 13.81
C ALA A 98 -3.88 -4.65 14.81
N LEU A 99 -3.66 -3.48 15.42
CA LEU A 99 -4.65 -2.85 16.31
C LEU A 99 -5.93 -2.45 15.57
N GLU A 100 -5.81 -1.86 14.37
CA GLU A 100 -6.96 -1.53 13.54
C GLU A 100 -7.75 -2.79 13.13
N ASN A 101 -7.05 -3.85 12.73
CA ASN A 101 -7.66 -5.14 12.39
C ASN A 101 -8.39 -5.76 13.60
N TRP A 102 -7.77 -5.71 14.79
CA TRP A 102 -8.39 -6.18 16.02
C TRP A 102 -9.65 -5.37 16.36
N ALA A 103 -9.58 -4.04 16.30
CA ALA A 103 -10.72 -3.16 16.55
C ALA A 103 -11.86 -3.43 15.55
N ASN A 104 -11.55 -3.57 14.26
CA ASN A 104 -12.54 -3.88 13.22
C ASN A 104 -13.21 -5.24 13.47
N SER A 105 -12.44 -6.26 13.84
CA SER A 105 -12.95 -7.59 14.18
C SER A 105 -13.88 -7.54 15.41
N LEU A 106 -13.47 -6.83 16.47
CA LEU A 106 -14.28 -6.63 17.68
C LEU A 106 -15.63 -5.99 17.33
N TRP A 107 -15.62 -4.89 16.58
CA TRP A 107 -16.83 -4.16 16.25
C TRP A 107 -17.74 -4.92 15.27
N ALA A 108 -17.16 -5.65 14.31
CA ALA A 108 -17.92 -6.51 13.40
C ALA A 108 -18.63 -7.64 14.16
N GLY A 109 -17.90 -8.39 15.00
CA GLY A 109 -18.50 -9.47 15.80
C GLY A 109 -19.59 -8.98 16.75
N LEU A 110 -19.41 -7.78 17.34
CA LEU A 110 -20.41 -7.17 18.21
C LEU A 110 -21.65 -6.68 17.43
N ALA A 111 -21.48 -6.23 16.18
CA ALA A 111 -22.59 -5.90 15.29
C ALA A 111 -23.41 -7.14 14.90
N ASP A 112 -22.74 -8.25 14.58
CA ASP A 112 -23.38 -9.53 14.27
C ASP A 112 -24.16 -10.10 15.46
N LEU A 113 -23.59 -9.99 16.66
CA LEU A 113 -24.26 -10.39 17.88
C LEU A 113 -25.52 -9.57 18.14
N ARG A 114 -25.45 -8.23 17.97
CA ARG A 114 -26.61 -7.34 18.06
C ARG A 114 -27.66 -7.67 17.01
N ALA A 115 -27.26 -7.96 15.77
CA ALA A 115 -28.18 -8.36 14.71
C ALA A 115 -28.91 -9.67 15.07
N SER A 116 -28.20 -10.63 15.64
CA SER A 116 -28.76 -11.92 16.05
C SER A 116 -29.72 -11.77 17.24
N VAL A 117 -29.40 -10.92 18.22
CA VAL A 117 -30.31 -10.59 19.33
C VAL A 117 -31.56 -9.86 18.83
N ARG A 118 -31.44 -8.93 17.87
CA ARG A 118 -32.60 -8.26 17.26
C ARG A 118 -33.52 -9.25 16.55
N ARG A 119 -32.97 -10.29 15.89
CA ARG A 119 -33.79 -11.35 15.27
C ARG A 119 -34.63 -12.09 16.31
N LEU A 120 -34.10 -12.35 17.51
CA LEU A 120 -34.86 -12.96 18.61
C LEU A 120 -35.98 -12.07 19.17
N GLN A 121 -35.83 -10.74 19.06
CA GLN A 121 -36.84 -9.78 19.55
C GLN A 121 -38.02 -9.62 18.59
N THR A 122 -37.87 -10.00 17.31
CA THR A 122 -38.95 -9.89 16.33
C THR A 122 -40.04 -10.96 16.60
N PRO A 123 -41.28 -10.57 16.93
CA PRO A 123 -42.35 -11.51 17.36
C PRO A 123 -42.93 -12.38 16.23
N GLN A 124 -42.32 -12.41 15.03
CA GLN A 124 -42.88 -13.08 13.85
C GLN A 124 -42.66 -14.60 13.80
N SER A 125 -41.88 -15.20 14.71
CA SER A 125 -41.62 -16.64 14.71
C SER A 125 -41.98 -17.29 16.05
N SER A 126 -43.27 -17.41 16.37
CA SER A 126 -43.77 -18.21 17.51
C SER A 126 -43.75 -19.73 17.24
N GLY A 127 -42.81 -20.18 16.41
CA GLY A 127 -42.62 -21.60 16.10
C GLY A 127 -41.63 -22.27 17.05
N PRO A 128 -41.62 -23.62 17.12
CA PRO A 128 -40.67 -24.39 17.92
C PRO A 128 -39.18 -24.14 17.59
N SER A 129 -38.90 -23.44 16.49
CA SER A 129 -37.55 -23.01 16.08
C SER A 129 -36.95 -21.88 16.95
N GLN A 130 -37.75 -21.15 17.73
CA GLN A 130 -37.24 -20.05 18.55
C GLN A 130 -36.20 -20.52 19.59
N GLY A 131 -36.42 -21.71 20.17
CA GLY A 131 -35.48 -22.31 21.13
C GLY A 131 -34.11 -22.62 20.52
N GLN A 132 -34.07 -23.09 19.27
CA GLN A 132 -32.81 -23.34 18.56
C GLN A 132 -32.08 -22.03 18.28
N THR A 133 -32.79 -21.01 17.79
CA THR A 133 -32.17 -19.70 17.53
C THR A 133 -31.62 -19.05 18.81
N ALA A 134 -32.28 -19.20 19.96
CA ALA A 134 -31.78 -18.68 21.23
C ALA A 134 -30.50 -19.41 21.67
N GLN A 135 -30.45 -20.74 21.51
CA GLN A 135 -29.24 -21.52 21.78
C GLN A 135 -28.09 -21.16 20.85
N ASP A 136 -28.37 -20.92 19.57
CA ASP A 136 -27.34 -20.52 18.60
C ASP A 136 -26.77 -19.13 18.91
N VAL A 137 -27.62 -18.17 19.32
CA VAL A 137 -27.16 -16.86 19.79
C VAL A 137 -26.33 -16.99 21.08
N GLN A 138 -26.73 -17.87 22.00
CA GLN A 138 -25.95 -18.12 23.21
C GLN A 138 -24.60 -18.75 22.90
N ARG A 139 -24.52 -19.71 21.97
CA ARG A 139 -23.25 -20.30 21.52
C ARG A 139 -22.36 -19.25 20.86
N SER A 140 -22.92 -18.43 19.97
CA SER A 140 -22.22 -17.32 19.31
C SER A 140 -21.69 -16.29 20.30
N PHE A 141 -22.44 -16.00 21.36
CA PHE A 141 -21.98 -15.13 22.44
C PHE A 141 -20.81 -15.72 23.23
N GLN A 142 -20.87 -17.02 23.54
CA GLN A 142 -19.78 -17.69 24.26
C GLN A 142 -18.52 -17.80 23.40
N SER A 143 -18.65 -18.10 22.11
CA SER A 143 -17.51 -18.14 21.19
C SER A 143 -16.88 -16.76 21.03
N PHE A 144 -17.69 -15.71 20.82
CA PHE A 144 -17.19 -14.33 20.75
C PHE A 144 -16.46 -13.92 22.02
N LYS A 145 -17.00 -14.25 23.21
CA LYS A 145 -16.34 -13.97 24.49
C LYS A 145 -14.98 -14.68 24.58
N ALA A 146 -14.93 -15.96 24.22
CA ALA A 146 -13.70 -16.76 24.27
C ALA A 146 -12.63 -16.20 23.31
N GLU A 147 -13.02 -15.84 22.09
CA GLU A 147 -12.14 -15.20 21.10
C GLU A 147 -11.59 -13.87 21.60
N GLN A 148 -12.43 -13.02 22.19
CA GLN A 148 -11.97 -11.73 22.74
C GLN A 148 -11.06 -11.91 23.96
N SER A 149 -11.34 -12.87 24.84
CA SER A 149 -10.43 -13.21 25.93
C SER A 149 -9.08 -13.70 25.40
N GLN A 150 -9.06 -14.57 24.39
CA GLN A 150 -7.81 -15.05 23.80
C GLN A 150 -7.01 -13.93 23.12
N ALA A 151 -7.68 -13.03 22.40
CA ALA A 151 -7.03 -11.88 21.77
C ALA A 151 -6.42 -10.92 22.82
N PHE A 152 -7.13 -10.70 23.93
CA PHE A 152 -6.64 -9.87 25.03
C PHE A 152 -5.42 -10.49 25.73
N GLU A 153 -5.44 -11.78 26.03
CA GLU A 153 -4.29 -12.50 26.61
C GLU A 153 -3.05 -12.44 25.70
N ARG A 154 -3.25 -12.52 24.37
CA ARG A 154 -2.15 -12.35 23.40
C ARG A 154 -1.53 -10.95 23.48
N LEU A 155 -2.36 -9.90 23.49
CA LEU A 155 -1.90 -8.51 23.60
C LEU A 155 -1.16 -8.26 24.93
N LEU A 156 -1.62 -8.85 26.04
CA LEU A 156 -0.91 -8.79 27.32
C LEU A 156 0.47 -9.45 27.24
N GLY A 157 0.57 -10.61 26.58
CA GLY A 157 1.86 -11.28 26.35
C GLY A 157 2.82 -10.44 25.50
N GLU A 158 2.32 -9.81 24.44
CA GLU A 158 3.10 -8.90 23.59
C GLU A 158 3.56 -7.65 24.36
N GLN A 159 2.69 -7.06 25.17
CA GLN A 159 3.05 -5.94 26.04
C GLN A 159 4.19 -6.34 27.00
N GLN A 160 4.07 -7.48 27.66
CA GLN A 160 5.08 -7.94 28.62
C GLN A 160 6.42 -8.21 27.94
N LEU A 161 6.42 -8.80 26.73
CA LEU A 161 7.63 -8.98 25.92
C LEU A 161 8.30 -7.65 25.55
N LEU A 162 7.51 -6.62 25.22
CA LEU A 162 8.04 -5.28 24.93
C LEU A 162 8.60 -4.60 26.18
N GLU A 163 7.95 -4.74 27.33
CA GLU A 163 8.44 -4.24 28.61
C GLU A 163 9.77 -4.91 28.99
N ASP A 164 9.89 -6.23 28.83
CA ASP A 164 11.13 -6.98 29.06
C ASP A 164 12.24 -6.54 28.08
N ALA A 165 11.90 -6.32 26.81
CA ALA A 165 12.83 -5.83 25.81
C ALA A 165 13.35 -4.43 26.17
N LEU A 166 12.46 -3.50 26.55
CA LEU A 166 12.83 -2.16 27.01
C LEU A 166 13.70 -2.20 28.26
N ALA A 167 13.36 -3.02 29.26
CA ALA A 167 14.18 -3.20 30.45
C ALA A 167 15.57 -3.78 30.14
N SER A 168 15.67 -4.65 29.13
CA SER A 168 16.96 -5.18 28.67
C SER A 168 17.81 -4.12 27.95
N LEU A 169 17.17 -3.25 27.16
CA LEU A 169 17.83 -2.13 26.48
C LEU A 169 18.30 -1.08 27.48
N GLU A 170 17.48 -0.76 28.49
CA GLU A 170 17.83 0.16 29.58
C GLU A 170 19.08 -0.35 30.32
N LYS A 171 19.11 -1.63 30.70
CA LYS A 171 20.30 -2.26 31.32
C LYS A 171 21.55 -2.19 30.44
N ARG A 172 21.40 -2.42 29.13
CA ARG A 172 22.52 -2.31 28.17
C ARG A 172 23.01 -0.87 28.06
N PHE A 173 22.08 0.08 28.00
CA PHE A 173 22.39 1.50 27.95
C PHE A 173 23.12 1.95 29.22
N ASP A 174 22.65 1.55 30.40
CA ASP A 174 23.32 1.81 31.67
C ASP A 174 24.74 1.21 31.71
N SER A 175 24.91 0.00 31.16
CA SER A 175 26.23 -0.64 31.02
C SER A 175 27.15 0.19 30.11
N TRP A 176 26.66 0.66 28.97
CA TRP A 176 27.43 1.52 28.05
C TRP A 176 27.79 2.87 28.66
N VAL A 177 26.86 3.49 29.39
CA VAL A 177 27.11 4.74 30.11
C VAL A 177 28.15 4.52 31.22
N GLY A 178 28.08 3.38 31.93
CA GLY A 178 29.06 2.99 32.94
C GLY A 178 30.46 2.66 32.37
N GLU A 179 30.52 1.93 31.25
CA GLU A 179 31.75 1.53 30.57
C GLU A 179 32.45 2.72 29.89
N SER A 180 31.70 3.67 29.36
CA SER A 180 32.24 4.93 28.80
C SER A 180 33.05 5.72 29.84
N ASN A 181 32.72 5.58 31.13
CA ASN A 181 33.48 6.17 32.23
C ASN A 181 34.69 5.31 32.67
N SER A 182 34.64 3.98 32.53
CA SER A 182 35.75 3.10 32.94
C SER A 182 36.86 3.02 31.88
N MET A 183 36.52 3.12 30.59
CA MET A 183 37.49 3.15 29.49
C MET A 183 38.37 4.42 29.53
N ARG A 184 37.84 5.55 30.03
CA ARG A 184 38.59 6.80 30.24
C ARG A 184 39.59 6.76 31.41
N GLN A 185 39.50 5.79 32.31
CA GLN A 185 40.40 5.71 33.48
C GLN A 185 41.61 4.79 33.28
N ARG A 186 41.68 3.98 32.22
CA ARG A 186 42.80 3.03 32.04
C ARG A 186 43.96 3.53 31.17
N THR A 187 43.90 4.73 30.60
CA THR A 187 45.00 5.34 29.83
C THR A 187 45.70 6.48 30.57
N GLY A 188 45.59 6.53 31.90
CA GLY A 188 46.30 7.47 32.76
C GLY A 188 47.71 7.00 33.14
N SER A 189 48.63 6.89 32.19
CA SER A 189 50.06 7.11 32.50
C SER A 189 50.80 7.51 31.22
N HIS A 190 51.33 8.73 31.23
CA HIS A 190 52.19 9.34 30.21
C HIS A 190 51.49 9.88 28.96
N SER A 191 50.79 11.01 29.08
CA SER A 191 51.24 12.21 28.37
C SER A 191 50.49 13.44 28.89
N LYS A 192 51.24 14.33 29.54
CA LYS A 192 50.86 15.73 29.64
C LYS A 192 51.10 16.30 28.25
N GLU A 193 50.04 16.80 27.62
CA GLU A 193 50.01 18.02 26.81
C GLU A 193 48.90 17.89 25.76
N ASN A 194 48.00 18.88 25.81
CA ASN A 194 47.22 19.42 24.70
C ASN A 194 46.51 18.44 23.76
N LEU A 195 45.17 18.51 23.80
CA LEU A 195 44.24 18.80 22.69
C LEU A 195 42.83 18.41 23.18
N ASN A 196 42.11 19.35 23.79
CA ASN A 196 41.01 20.09 23.17
C ASN A 196 39.90 19.21 22.59
N ALA A 197 38.88 18.99 23.41
CA ALA A 197 37.47 19.24 23.09
C ALA A 197 37.07 19.02 21.63
N SER A 198 36.66 17.80 21.30
CA SER A 198 35.57 17.60 20.35
C SER A 198 34.27 17.58 21.16
N ASP A 199 33.96 18.74 21.73
CA ASP A 199 32.57 19.13 21.96
C ASP A 199 31.94 19.16 20.58
N ASP A 200 31.03 18.24 20.28
CA ASP A 200 30.10 18.45 19.18
C ASP A 200 29.10 19.54 19.66
N PRO A 201 29.26 20.81 19.26
CA PRO A 201 28.58 21.93 19.92
C PRO A 201 27.12 22.07 19.44
N ARG A 202 26.62 21.14 18.62
CA ARG A 202 25.40 21.38 17.83
C ARG A 202 24.11 20.89 18.45
N GLY A 203 24.14 20.09 19.51
CA GLY A 203 22.92 19.45 20.02
C GLY A 203 22.48 19.79 21.46
N GLY A 204 23.41 20.13 22.36
CA GLY A 204 23.17 19.87 23.78
C GLY A 204 22.61 21.01 24.64
N ASN A 205 23.03 22.27 24.40
CA ASN A 205 22.92 23.29 25.46
C ASN A 205 22.06 24.52 25.13
N ALA A 206 21.55 24.68 23.91
CA ALA A 206 20.74 25.85 23.56
C ALA A 206 19.47 26.00 24.44
N PHE A 207 19.04 24.90 25.06
CA PHE A 207 17.90 24.90 25.98
C PHE A 207 18.24 25.33 27.40
N LEU A 208 19.50 25.17 27.82
CA LEU A 208 19.96 25.50 29.18
C LEU A 208 20.36 26.98 29.32
N GLU A 209 20.50 27.71 28.21
CA GLU A 209 20.93 29.11 28.17
C GLU A 209 19.77 30.11 28.14
N ASP A 210 18.50 29.66 28.09
CA ASP A 210 17.36 30.59 28.07
C ASP A 210 17.23 31.33 29.41
N PRO A 211 17.36 32.67 29.44
CA PRO A 211 17.39 33.44 30.69
C PRO A 211 16.08 33.31 31.48
N GLU A 212 14.95 33.15 30.81
CA GLU A 212 13.65 32.93 31.45
C GLU A 212 13.59 31.58 32.17
N LEU A 213 14.10 30.49 31.56
CA LEU A 213 14.17 29.18 32.21
C LEU A 213 15.10 29.21 33.43
N LEU A 214 16.22 29.93 33.35
CA LEU A 214 17.14 30.11 34.48
C LEU A 214 16.47 30.88 35.64
N GLN A 215 15.78 31.98 35.34
CA GLN A 215 15.02 32.74 36.35
C GLN A 215 13.95 31.88 37.02
N LEU A 216 13.15 31.14 36.23
CA LEU A 216 12.13 30.23 36.77
C LEU A 216 12.72 29.13 37.65
N LYS A 217 13.91 28.61 37.27
CA LYS A 217 14.62 27.62 38.06
C LYS A 217 15.12 28.20 39.38
N THR A 218 15.71 29.40 39.37
CA THR A 218 16.14 30.09 40.57
C THR A 218 14.96 30.37 41.51
N GLU A 219 13.84 30.89 41.00
CA GLU A 219 12.64 31.12 41.83
C GLU A 219 12.07 29.83 42.42
N LEU A 220 12.08 28.72 41.67
CA LEU A 220 11.66 27.42 42.19
C LEU A 220 12.60 26.91 43.29
N GLN A 221 13.91 27.08 43.13
CA GLN A 221 14.91 26.71 44.14
C GLN A 221 14.78 27.56 45.41
N GLU A 222 14.49 28.85 45.28
CA GLU A 222 14.20 29.73 46.42
C GLU A 222 12.96 29.27 47.19
N LEU A 223 11.87 28.91 46.49
CA LEU A 223 10.67 28.37 47.15
C LEU A 223 10.93 27.01 47.82
N GLU A 224 11.70 26.15 47.18
CA GLU A 224 12.06 24.83 47.73
C GLU A 224 12.97 24.96 48.96
N ALA A 225 13.92 25.89 48.96
CA ALA A 225 14.77 26.16 50.13
C ALA A 225 13.96 26.62 51.35
N VAL A 226 12.93 27.44 51.14
CA VAL A 226 11.99 27.85 52.20
C VAL A 226 11.15 26.65 52.67
N GLU A 227 10.68 25.80 51.76
CA GLU A 227 9.88 24.61 52.09
C GLU A 227 10.68 23.57 52.88
N VAL A 228 11.98 23.43 52.62
CA VAL A 228 12.88 22.52 53.37
C VAL A 228 13.17 23.03 54.79
N GLN A 229 13.21 24.35 55.00
CA GLN A 229 13.44 24.93 56.33
C GLN A 229 12.19 24.87 57.21
N GLU A 230 11.01 24.84 56.62
CA GLU A 230 9.75 24.77 57.36
C GLU A 230 9.38 23.32 57.71
N PRO A 231 8.88 23.04 58.93
CA PRO A 231 8.37 21.73 59.26
C PRO A 231 7.15 21.40 58.38
N SER A 232 7.09 20.16 57.86
CA SER A 232 6.09 19.72 56.86
C SER A 232 4.63 19.98 57.22
N TYR A 233 4.32 20.05 58.52
CA TYR A 233 2.98 20.30 59.05
C TYR A 233 2.90 21.52 59.97
N GLY A 234 3.82 22.50 59.83
CA GLY A 234 3.82 23.71 60.67
C GLY A 234 4.14 23.43 62.14
N GLY A 235 4.81 22.31 62.42
CA GLY A 235 5.11 21.84 63.77
C GLY A 235 3.99 21.04 64.44
N TRP A 236 2.85 20.83 63.76
CA TRP A 236 1.76 20.00 64.27
C TRP A 236 1.98 18.52 63.98
N ALA A 237 1.39 17.66 64.80
CA ALA A 237 1.30 16.24 64.48
C ALA A 237 0.48 16.05 63.19
N GLU A 238 0.87 15.08 62.36
CA GLU A 238 0.20 14.83 61.08
C GLU A 238 -1.30 14.54 61.23
N THR A 239 -1.68 13.77 62.25
CA THR A 239 -3.09 13.46 62.56
C THR A 239 -3.90 14.72 62.82
N ASP A 240 -3.34 15.64 63.59
CA ASP A 240 -4.00 16.88 63.99
C ASP A 240 -4.09 17.84 62.81
N HIS A 241 -3.02 17.91 62.00
CA HIS A 241 -3.01 18.67 60.76
C HIS A 241 -4.09 18.16 59.78
N GLN A 242 -4.27 16.84 59.62
CA GLN A 242 -5.31 16.28 58.76
C GLN A 242 -6.73 16.64 59.23
N VAL A 243 -6.98 16.61 60.54
CA VAL A 243 -8.27 17.00 61.13
C VAL A 243 -8.50 18.50 60.94
N PHE A 244 -7.47 19.33 61.16
CA PHE A 244 -7.49 20.76 60.89
C PHE A 244 -7.87 21.07 59.43
N VAL A 245 -7.19 20.45 58.46
CA VAL A 245 -7.48 20.64 57.02
C VAL A 245 -8.91 20.20 56.68
N ARG A 246 -9.40 19.11 57.27
CA ARG A 246 -10.78 18.64 57.06
C ARG A 246 -11.79 19.66 57.54
N ILE A 247 -11.60 20.24 58.73
CA ILE A 247 -12.45 21.30 59.27
C ILE A 247 -12.39 22.53 58.37
N LEU A 248 -11.20 23.00 58.00
CA LEU A 248 -11.02 24.16 57.14
C LEU A 248 -11.73 24.00 55.78
N ARG A 249 -11.72 22.78 55.22
CA ARG A 249 -12.38 22.45 53.95
C ARG A 249 -13.91 22.56 54.04
N VAL A 250 -14.51 22.19 55.18
CA VAL A 250 -15.97 22.36 55.41
C VAL A 250 -16.34 23.84 55.36
N PHE A 251 -15.47 24.73 55.86
CA PHE A 251 -15.64 26.18 55.81
C PHE A 251 -15.04 26.82 54.55
N ARG A 252 -14.89 26.08 53.44
CA ARG A 252 -14.38 26.57 52.15
C ARG A 252 -13.03 27.29 52.24
N MET A 253 -12.15 26.84 53.14
CA MET A 253 -10.83 27.43 53.37
C MET A 253 -10.87 28.87 53.92
N GLN A 254 -11.99 29.28 54.53
CA GLN A 254 -12.13 30.60 55.14
C GLN A 254 -12.02 30.52 56.67
N ALA A 255 -11.19 31.39 57.24
CA ALA A 255 -10.99 31.55 58.68
C ALA A 255 -12.15 32.32 59.33
N THR A 256 -13.35 31.74 59.29
CA THR A 256 -14.55 32.31 59.92
C THR A 256 -14.57 32.06 61.42
N SER A 257 -15.30 32.87 62.20
CA SER A 257 -15.45 32.66 63.65
C SER A 257 -16.01 31.27 64.00
N GLN A 258 -16.91 30.74 63.17
CA GLN A 258 -17.45 29.38 63.31
C GLN A 258 -16.38 28.30 63.09
N CYS A 259 -15.42 28.55 62.20
CA CYS A 259 -14.28 27.66 61.98
C CYS A 259 -13.39 27.60 63.24
N TYR A 260 -13.05 28.75 63.82
CA TYR A 260 -12.28 28.81 65.08
C TYR A 260 -13.00 28.12 66.24
N ALA A 261 -14.32 28.31 66.39
CA ALA A 261 -15.10 27.60 67.40
C ALA A 261 -15.05 26.08 67.21
N ARG A 262 -15.09 25.60 65.95
CA ARG A 262 -15.01 24.16 65.64
C ARG A 262 -13.61 23.60 65.86
N LEU A 263 -12.57 24.37 65.57
CA LEU A 263 -11.18 24.01 65.83
C LEU A 263 -10.90 23.95 67.34
N ALA A 264 -11.33 24.96 68.10
CA ALA A 264 -11.19 24.98 69.56
C ALA A 264 -11.91 23.82 70.24
N PHE A 265 -13.06 23.39 69.70
CA PHE A 265 -13.76 22.20 70.19
C PHE A 265 -12.99 20.90 69.92
N GLN A 266 -12.32 20.81 68.76
CA GLN A 266 -11.61 19.60 68.35
C GLN A 266 -10.20 19.48 68.96
N PHE A 267 -9.59 20.62 69.30
CA PHE A 267 -8.24 20.72 69.88
C PHE A 267 -8.28 21.48 71.21
N PRO A 268 -8.80 20.86 72.29
CA PRO A 268 -8.94 21.53 73.59
C PRO A 268 -7.61 21.88 74.25
N ASP A 269 -6.52 21.18 73.89
CA ASP A 269 -5.19 21.39 74.46
C ASP A 269 -4.42 22.55 73.80
N LEU A 270 -4.93 23.09 72.68
CA LEU A 270 -4.28 24.16 71.93
C LEU A 270 -4.95 25.51 72.21
N SER A 271 -4.13 26.56 72.38
CA SER A 271 -4.63 27.91 72.58
C SER A 271 -5.19 28.51 71.29
N GLU A 272 -6.14 29.44 71.41
CA GLU A 272 -6.70 30.15 70.24
C GLU A 272 -5.62 30.89 69.43
N ALA A 273 -4.60 31.42 70.11
CA ALA A 273 -3.43 32.02 69.46
C ALA A 273 -2.67 31.01 68.60
N ALA A 274 -2.40 29.81 69.11
CA ALA A 274 -1.73 28.74 68.35
C ALA A 274 -2.57 28.29 67.14
N LEU A 275 -3.90 28.25 67.28
CA LEU A 275 -4.81 27.99 66.15
C LEU A 275 -4.73 29.09 65.08
N ALA A 276 -4.71 30.37 65.49
CA ALA A 276 -4.61 31.50 64.58
C ALA A 276 -3.26 31.51 63.84
N ASP A 277 -2.17 31.24 64.55
CA ASP A 277 -0.82 31.12 63.96
C ASP A 277 -0.76 29.98 62.94
N HIS A 278 -1.36 28.82 63.24
CA HIS A 278 -1.41 27.70 62.31
C HIS A 278 -2.29 27.96 61.08
N VAL A 279 -3.42 28.66 61.25
CA VAL A 279 -4.25 29.12 60.12
C VAL A 279 -3.46 30.05 59.21
N LYS A 280 -2.72 31.00 59.79
CA LYS A 280 -1.85 31.91 59.05
C LYS A 280 -0.78 31.13 58.30
N TRP A 281 -0.01 30.27 58.98
CA TRP A 281 0.99 29.41 58.37
C TRP A 281 0.42 28.59 57.22
N TYR A 282 -0.75 27.96 57.41
CA TYR A 282 -1.37 27.14 56.38
C TYR A 282 -1.79 27.96 55.16
N SER A 283 -2.29 29.19 55.38
CA SER A 283 -2.62 30.10 54.29
C SER A 283 -1.38 30.52 53.48
N ASP A 284 -0.27 30.82 54.16
CA ASP A 284 1.01 31.15 53.55
C ASP A 284 1.59 29.95 52.78
N HIS A 285 1.50 28.74 53.36
CA HIS A 285 1.88 27.49 52.73
C HIS A 285 1.05 27.23 51.46
N GLN A 286 -0.28 27.42 51.49
CA GLN A 286 -1.13 27.28 50.31
C GLN A 286 -0.77 28.30 49.21
N ALA A 287 -0.45 29.54 49.59
CA ALA A 287 0.01 30.57 48.66
C ALA A 287 1.34 30.18 47.99
N ARG A 288 2.30 29.66 48.76
CA ARG A 288 3.57 29.12 48.23
C ARG A 288 3.35 27.95 47.28
N GLN A 289 2.51 26.98 47.65
CA GLN A 289 2.18 25.85 46.78
C GLN A 289 1.49 26.30 45.48
N ALA A 290 0.61 27.31 45.55
CA ALA A 290 0.01 27.90 44.36
C ALA A 290 1.04 28.59 43.47
N ARG A 291 1.98 29.36 44.06
CA ARG A 291 3.08 29.98 43.32
C ARG A 291 4.00 28.94 42.68
N ARG A 292 4.35 27.86 43.39
CA ARG A 292 5.15 26.74 42.86
C ARG A 292 4.47 26.11 41.65
N ARG A 293 3.16 25.83 41.73
CA ARG A 293 2.38 25.32 40.58
C ARG A 293 2.40 26.28 39.38
N LEU A 294 2.27 27.58 39.62
CA LEU A 294 2.32 28.60 38.56
C LEU A 294 3.69 28.64 37.88
N LEU A 295 4.79 28.63 38.66
CA LEU A 295 6.16 28.62 38.13
C LEU A 295 6.44 27.35 37.33
N LEU A 296 6.01 26.18 37.82
CA LEU A 296 6.14 24.93 37.07
C LEU A 296 5.33 24.93 35.77
N ALA A 297 4.13 25.53 35.77
CA ALA A 297 3.32 25.69 34.56
C ALA A 297 4.02 26.58 33.53
N ARG A 298 4.51 27.76 33.94
CA ARG A 298 5.31 28.66 33.09
C ARG A 298 6.57 27.99 32.57
N TRP A 299 7.25 27.21 33.41
CA TRP A 299 8.43 26.46 33.02
C TRP A 299 8.10 25.47 31.90
N ARG A 300 7.05 24.65 32.05
CA ARG A 300 6.60 23.71 31.01
C ARG A 300 6.19 24.41 29.72
N GLU A 301 5.48 25.52 29.83
CA GLU A 301 5.06 26.34 28.67
C GLU A 301 6.27 26.88 27.91
N ARG A 302 7.23 27.50 28.60
CA ARG A 302 8.46 28.02 27.99
C ARG A 302 9.28 26.92 27.33
N ARG A 303 9.41 25.77 28.00
CA ARG A 303 10.07 24.57 27.45
C ARG A 303 9.41 24.09 26.16
N SER A 304 8.07 24.01 26.14
CA SER A 304 7.29 23.61 24.96
C SER A 304 7.44 24.62 23.81
N PHE A 305 7.45 25.91 24.13
CA PHE A 305 7.65 26.98 23.15
C PHE A 305 9.03 26.89 22.48
N LEU A 306 10.10 26.76 23.26
CA LEU A 306 11.47 26.62 22.75
C LEU A 306 11.63 25.35 21.89
N SER A 307 11.02 24.24 22.31
CA SER A 307 11.01 23.00 21.53
C SER A 307 10.29 23.18 20.19
N SER A 308 9.11 23.82 20.20
CA SER A 308 8.33 24.11 18.99
C SER A 308 9.07 25.05 18.03
N GLN A 309 9.76 26.06 18.59
CA GLN A 309 10.58 26.99 17.82
C GLN A 309 11.78 26.28 17.18
N SER A 310 12.48 25.42 17.94
CA SER A 310 13.57 24.60 17.41
C SER A 310 13.11 23.71 16.27
N GLN A 311 11.99 22.99 16.44
CA GLN A 311 11.41 22.17 15.37
C GLN A 311 10.98 22.98 14.14
N ALA A 312 10.43 24.18 14.33
CA ALA A 312 10.07 25.05 13.22
C ALA A 312 11.31 25.53 12.44
N ASN A 313 12.38 25.88 13.16
CA ASN A 313 13.66 26.26 12.56
C ASN A 313 14.32 25.09 11.84
N GLU A 314 14.28 23.90 12.44
CA GLU A 314 14.79 22.68 11.82
C GLU A 314 14.01 22.34 10.54
N LYS A 315 12.66 22.36 10.58
CA LYS A 315 11.83 22.18 9.39
C LYS A 315 12.13 23.21 8.31
N ARG A 316 12.36 24.47 8.70
CA ARG A 316 12.75 25.55 7.77
C ARG A 316 14.12 25.29 7.15
N ASN A 317 15.09 24.81 7.92
CA ASN A 317 16.43 24.48 7.45
C ASN A 317 16.46 23.20 6.60
N GLN A 318 15.59 22.23 6.89
CA GLN A 318 15.46 20.99 6.14
C GLN A 318 14.63 21.13 4.86
N ALA A 319 13.74 22.13 4.76
CA ALA A 319 12.92 22.38 3.58
C ALA A 319 13.72 22.42 2.25
N PRO A 320 14.82 23.18 2.11
CA PRO A 320 15.59 23.20 0.86
C PRO A 320 16.27 21.85 0.56
N ALA A 321 16.76 21.16 1.60
CA ALA A 321 17.37 19.83 1.43
C ALA A 321 16.32 18.79 0.99
N ARG A 322 15.11 18.85 1.56
CA ARG A 322 13.99 17.99 1.17
C ARG A 322 13.54 18.27 -0.26
N GLU A 323 13.41 19.54 -0.64
CA GLU A 323 13.07 19.94 -2.00
C GLU A 323 14.13 19.46 -3.01
N MET A 324 15.42 19.58 -2.69
CA MET A 324 16.50 19.06 -3.53
C MET A 324 16.44 17.53 -3.68
N ARG A 325 16.17 16.80 -2.59
CA ARG A 325 15.98 15.34 -2.62
C ARG A 325 14.77 14.94 -3.46
N GLU A 326 13.67 15.69 -3.37
CA GLU A 326 12.45 15.44 -4.14
C GLU A 326 12.68 15.67 -5.64
N ARG A 327 13.33 16.79 -6.00
CA ARG A 327 13.72 17.08 -7.39
C ARG A 327 14.62 15.97 -7.98
N SER A 328 15.59 15.47 -7.20
CA SER A 328 16.46 14.37 -7.62
C SER A 328 15.68 13.07 -7.87
N ARG A 329 14.73 12.73 -6.97
CA ARG A 329 13.85 11.57 -7.15
C ARG A 329 12.96 11.70 -8.38
N ASP A 330 12.40 12.87 -8.63
CA ASP A 330 11.58 13.13 -9.81
C ASP A 330 12.38 13.02 -11.10
N GLU A 331 13.61 13.54 -11.11
CA GLU A 331 14.52 13.39 -12.24
C GLU A 331 14.86 11.92 -12.49
N GLN A 332 15.16 11.15 -11.44
CA GLN A 332 15.39 9.71 -11.55
C GLN A 332 14.14 8.97 -12.09
N ARG A 333 12.94 9.31 -11.61
CA ARG A 333 11.68 8.74 -12.12
C ARG A 333 11.44 9.07 -13.60
N ARG A 334 11.83 10.27 -14.05
CA ARG A 334 11.77 10.66 -15.47
C ARG A 334 12.75 9.85 -16.32
N ARG A 335 13.99 9.66 -15.84
CA ARG A 335 15.00 8.84 -16.52
C ARG A 335 14.54 7.37 -16.67
N VAL A 336 13.95 6.79 -15.63
CA VAL A 336 13.43 5.42 -15.67
C VAL A 336 12.25 5.29 -16.65
N ARG A 337 11.34 6.27 -16.68
CA ARG A 337 10.22 6.26 -17.65
C ARG A 337 10.72 6.34 -19.09
N ALA A 338 11.60 7.30 -19.39
CA ALA A 338 12.18 7.45 -20.72
C ALA A 338 12.93 6.18 -21.17
N TRP A 339 13.63 5.51 -20.25
CA TRP A 339 14.29 4.24 -20.54
C TRP A 339 13.32 3.10 -20.88
N ARG A 340 12.18 3.01 -20.17
CA ARG A 340 11.14 2.01 -20.47
C ARG A 340 10.48 2.26 -21.83
N GLU A 341 10.14 3.51 -22.12
CA GLU A 341 9.55 3.90 -23.41
C GLU A 341 10.51 3.58 -24.57
N ALA A 342 11.81 3.88 -24.41
CA ALA A 342 12.81 3.55 -25.42
C ALA A 342 12.94 2.03 -25.65
N ARG A 343 12.87 1.23 -24.58
CA ARG A 343 12.88 -0.24 -24.66
C ARG A 343 11.65 -0.80 -25.36
N GLU A 344 10.47 -0.29 -25.04
CA GLU A 344 9.21 -0.69 -25.66
C GLU A 344 9.18 -0.33 -27.14
N GLU A 345 9.71 0.85 -27.52
CA GLU A 345 9.83 1.24 -28.92
C GLU A 345 10.80 0.32 -29.70
N GLU A 346 11.94 -0.02 -29.11
CA GLU A 346 12.90 -0.96 -29.70
C GLU A 346 12.28 -2.36 -29.89
N GLU A 347 11.59 -2.87 -28.88
CA GLU A 347 10.88 -4.16 -28.95
C GLU A 347 9.77 -4.15 -30.01
N SER A 348 8.99 -3.08 -30.08
CA SER A 348 7.95 -2.90 -31.10
C SER A 348 8.53 -2.87 -32.52
N ARG A 349 9.68 -2.20 -32.73
CA ARG A 349 10.39 -2.21 -34.01
C ARG A 349 10.88 -3.61 -34.39
N LEU A 350 11.44 -4.35 -33.45
CA LEU A 350 11.87 -5.73 -33.69
C LEU A 350 10.68 -6.65 -34.00
N ALA A 351 9.58 -6.53 -33.27
CA ALA A 351 8.35 -7.29 -33.52
C ALA A 351 7.73 -6.95 -34.89
N ALA A 352 7.73 -5.68 -35.29
CA ALA A 352 7.27 -5.26 -36.61
C ALA A 352 8.13 -5.85 -37.73
N MET A 353 9.46 -5.86 -37.56
CA MET A 353 10.39 -6.48 -38.51
C MET A 353 10.16 -8.00 -38.61
N GLN A 354 9.99 -8.69 -37.47
CA GLN A 354 9.68 -10.13 -37.46
C GLN A 354 8.37 -10.44 -38.18
N ARG A 355 7.31 -9.68 -37.93
CA ARG A 355 6.03 -9.83 -38.63
C ARG A 355 6.16 -9.65 -40.14
N GLN A 356 7.00 -8.72 -40.60
CA GLN A 356 7.26 -8.56 -42.03
C GLN A 356 7.96 -9.78 -42.63
N VAL A 357 8.97 -10.32 -41.94
CA VAL A 357 9.69 -11.53 -42.37
C VAL A 357 8.75 -12.73 -42.42
N GLU A 358 7.92 -12.95 -41.38
CA GLU A 358 6.93 -14.03 -41.35
C GLU A 358 5.92 -13.91 -42.49
N LEU A 359 5.43 -12.70 -42.76
CA LEU A 359 4.48 -12.44 -43.84
C LEU A 359 5.11 -12.69 -45.22
N GLU A 360 6.38 -12.34 -45.40
CA GLU A 360 7.13 -12.64 -46.61
C GLU A 360 7.37 -14.16 -46.78
N GLN A 361 7.76 -14.86 -45.73
CA GLN A 361 7.89 -16.32 -45.72
C GLN A 361 6.57 -17.01 -46.03
N ALA A 362 5.46 -16.54 -45.45
CA ALA A 362 4.12 -17.07 -45.74
C ALA A 362 3.72 -16.84 -47.21
N ARG A 363 4.05 -15.66 -47.77
CA ARG A 363 3.85 -15.37 -49.20
C ARG A 363 4.68 -16.30 -50.08
N GLU A 364 5.94 -16.55 -49.73
CA GLU A 364 6.78 -17.51 -50.45
C GLU A 364 6.25 -18.94 -50.36
N ALA A 365 5.87 -19.41 -49.18
CA ALA A 365 5.31 -20.74 -48.97
C ALA A 365 4.05 -20.95 -49.82
N ARG A 366 3.15 -19.96 -49.84
CA ARG A 366 1.94 -19.99 -50.69
C ARG A 366 2.29 -20.01 -52.18
N ARG A 367 3.35 -19.32 -52.60
CA ARG A 367 3.85 -19.39 -54.00
C ARG A 367 4.43 -20.77 -54.31
N ARG A 368 5.17 -21.40 -53.40
CA ARG A 368 5.72 -22.76 -53.55
C ARG A 368 4.60 -23.79 -53.64
N GLU A 369 3.59 -23.68 -52.78
CA GLU A 369 2.43 -24.59 -52.80
C GLU A 369 1.65 -24.46 -54.10
N LYS A 370 1.35 -23.24 -54.57
CA LYS A 370 0.69 -23.02 -55.87
C LYS A 370 1.48 -23.63 -57.02
N ARG A 371 2.82 -23.50 -57.02
CA ARG A 371 3.69 -24.14 -58.02
C ARG A 371 3.61 -25.66 -57.94
N HIS A 372 3.59 -26.22 -56.73
CA HIS A 372 3.48 -27.66 -56.53
C HIS A 372 2.11 -28.19 -57.01
N GLN A 373 1.01 -27.53 -56.64
CA GLN A 373 -0.33 -27.87 -57.11
C GLN A 373 -0.44 -27.78 -58.64
N LYS A 374 0.17 -26.76 -59.26
CA LYS A 374 0.20 -26.64 -60.73
C LYS A 374 0.91 -27.83 -61.37
N LYS A 375 2.08 -28.23 -60.85
CA LYS A 375 2.81 -29.42 -61.31
C LYS A 375 1.97 -30.70 -61.17
N LEU A 376 1.31 -30.90 -60.02
CA LEU A 376 0.44 -32.06 -59.81
C LEU A 376 -0.73 -32.09 -60.81
N LYS A 377 -1.33 -30.94 -61.11
CA LYS A 377 -2.38 -30.83 -62.15
C LYS A 377 -1.85 -31.18 -63.54
N GLU A 378 -0.69 -30.64 -63.91
CA GLU A 378 -0.03 -30.96 -65.19
C GLU A 378 0.27 -32.46 -65.31
N PHE A 379 0.77 -33.11 -64.24
CA PHE A 379 0.97 -34.56 -64.20
C PHE A 379 -0.33 -35.35 -64.35
N ALA A 380 -1.40 -34.95 -63.64
CA ALA A 380 -2.69 -35.62 -63.71
C ALA A 380 -3.34 -35.47 -65.11
N GLU A 381 -3.22 -34.30 -65.74
CA GLU A 381 -3.68 -34.07 -67.10
C GLU A 381 -2.88 -34.88 -68.13
N ALA A 382 -1.56 -34.96 -67.98
CA ALA A 382 -0.72 -35.83 -68.82
C ALA A 382 -1.12 -37.29 -68.70
N TYR A 383 -1.36 -37.79 -67.48
CA TYR A 383 -1.82 -39.15 -67.24
C TYR A 383 -3.21 -39.41 -67.83
N ARG A 384 -4.15 -38.47 -67.70
CA ARG A 384 -5.47 -38.57 -68.34
C ARG A 384 -5.35 -38.67 -69.87
N LYS A 385 -4.54 -37.81 -70.48
CA LYS A 385 -4.29 -37.85 -71.93
C LYS A 385 -3.69 -39.18 -72.37
N GLN A 386 -2.69 -39.70 -71.63
CA GLN A 386 -2.12 -41.01 -71.91
C GLN A 386 -3.18 -42.12 -71.83
N ARG A 387 -4.01 -42.11 -70.79
CA ARG A 387 -5.06 -43.12 -70.59
C ARG A 387 -6.18 -43.02 -71.63
N ASP A 388 -6.52 -41.82 -72.07
CA ASP A 388 -7.50 -41.60 -73.13
C ASP A 388 -6.93 -42.02 -74.50
N GLU A 389 -5.62 -41.85 -74.73
CA GLU A 389 -4.94 -42.36 -75.92
C GLU A 389 -4.88 -43.89 -75.93
N GLU A 390 -4.52 -44.53 -74.81
CA GLU A 390 -4.58 -46.00 -74.66
C GLU A 390 -6.01 -46.52 -74.89
N LYS A 391 -7.02 -45.84 -74.34
CA LYS A 391 -8.42 -46.18 -74.60
C LYS A 391 -8.81 -46.00 -76.06
N ARG A 392 -8.33 -44.95 -76.74
CA ARG A 392 -8.57 -44.75 -78.17
C ARG A 392 -7.93 -45.86 -79.00
N GLN A 393 -6.70 -46.24 -78.67
CA GLN A 393 -6.02 -47.35 -79.31
C GLN A 393 -6.74 -48.69 -79.06
N ALA A 394 -7.18 -48.94 -77.82
CA ALA A 394 -7.98 -50.11 -77.47
C ALA A 394 -9.37 -50.10 -78.13
N ALA A 395 -10.01 -48.94 -78.25
CA ALA A 395 -11.29 -48.80 -78.95
C ALA A 395 -11.12 -48.96 -80.47
N GLN A 396 -10.00 -48.54 -81.06
CA GLN A 396 -9.67 -48.79 -82.47
C GLN A 396 -9.37 -50.27 -82.72
N SER A 397 -8.69 -50.96 -81.82
CA SER A 397 -8.45 -52.41 -81.92
C SER A 397 -9.71 -53.24 -81.69
N LEU A 398 -10.56 -52.83 -80.73
CA LEU A 398 -11.88 -53.43 -80.51
C LEU A 398 -12.87 -53.08 -81.62
N SER A 399 -12.83 -51.88 -82.19
CA SER A 399 -13.66 -51.49 -83.33
C SER A 399 -13.28 -52.32 -84.55
N SER A 400 -12.00 -52.53 -84.82
CA SER A 400 -11.57 -53.40 -85.93
C SER A 400 -11.96 -54.87 -85.71
N GLN A 401 -12.02 -55.35 -84.46
CA GLN A 401 -12.61 -56.66 -84.13
C GLN A 401 -14.17 -56.67 -84.17
N ALA A 402 -14.83 -55.58 -83.79
CA ALA A 402 -16.29 -55.46 -83.78
C ALA A 402 -16.86 -55.26 -85.19
N SER A 403 -16.09 -54.68 -86.12
CA SER A 403 -16.40 -54.65 -87.55
C SER A 403 -16.53 -56.05 -88.16
N GLN A 404 -15.94 -57.09 -87.54
CA GLN A 404 -16.11 -58.49 -87.95
C GLN A 404 -17.32 -59.17 -87.31
N ARG A 405 -17.99 -58.50 -86.36
CA ARG A 405 -19.26 -58.93 -85.75
C ARG A 405 -20.30 -57.84 -85.92
N ALA A 406 -20.61 -57.52 -87.18
CA ALA A 406 -21.81 -56.75 -87.49
C ALA A 406 -23.03 -57.56 -87.00
N LEU A 407 -23.58 -57.17 -85.84
CA LEU A 407 -24.87 -57.69 -85.37
C LEU A 407 -25.89 -57.49 -86.49
N SER A 408 -26.58 -58.57 -86.85
CA SER A 408 -27.67 -58.56 -87.83
C SER A 408 -28.64 -57.43 -87.53
N GLU A 409 -29.18 -56.82 -88.58
CA GLU A 409 -30.11 -55.69 -88.49
C GLU A 409 -31.33 -56.01 -87.60
N GLU A 410 -31.72 -57.29 -87.51
CA GLU A 410 -32.76 -57.78 -86.60
C GLU A 410 -32.42 -57.67 -85.11
N ASP A 411 -31.16 -57.86 -84.72
CA ASP A 411 -30.74 -57.74 -83.31
C ASP A 411 -30.70 -56.28 -82.87
N ARG A 412 -30.34 -55.36 -83.78
CA ARG A 412 -30.47 -53.92 -83.54
C ARG A 412 -31.93 -53.53 -83.29
N GLN A 413 -32.86 -54.08 -84.07
CA GLN A 413 -34.28 -53.80 -83.90
C GLN A 413 -34.83 -54.36 -82.57
N ARG A 414 -34.42 -55.56 -82.14
CA ARG A 414 -34.80 -56.10 -80.81
C ARG A 414 -34.31 -55.24 -79.64
N ILE A 415 -33.08 -54.74 -79.70
CA ILE A 415 -32.52 -53.91 -78.63
C ILE A 415 -33.23 -52.56 -78.55
N VAL A 416 -33.54 -51.95 -79.71
CA VAL A 416 -34.33 -50.71 -79.76
C VAL A 416 -35.73 -50.93 -79.19
N GLN A 417 -36.43 -52.01 -79.58
CA GLN A 417 -37.76 -52.32 -79.05
C GLN A 417 -37.73 -52.60 -77.54
N ARG A 418 -36.73 -53.32 -77.04
CA ARG A 418 -36.57 -53.59 -75.60
C ARG A 418 -36.29 -52.31 -74.81
N ASN A 419 -35.49 -51.40 -75.34
CA ASN A 419 -35.20 -50.12 -74.69
C ASN A 419 -36.42 -49.20 -74.70
N LEU A 420 -37.18 -49.17 -75.80
CA LEU A 420 -38.46 -48.48 -75.89
C LEU A 420 -39.45 -49.03 -74.85
N ALA A 421 -39.56 -50.36 -74.75
CA ALA A 421 -40.42 -51.03 -73.77
C ALA A 421 -40.04 -50.70 -72.32
N MET A 422 -38.74 -50.67 -71.99
CA MET A 422 -38.22 -50.26 -70.69
C MET A 422 -38.53 -48.79 -70.37
N LEU A 423 -38.41 -47.90 -71.36
CA LEU A 423 -38.72 -46.48 -71.20
C LEU A 423 -40.23 -46.27 -70.98
N THR A 424 -41.09 -46.92 -71.76
CA THR A 424 -42.55 -46.88 -71.55
C THR A 424 -42.95 -47.45 -70.19
N LYS A 425 -42.31 -48.54 -69.73
CA LYS A 425 -42.56 -49.11 -68.40
C LYS A 425 -42.12 -48.16 -67.27
N LYS A 426 -41.03 -47.42 -67.47
CA LYS A 426 -40.55 -46.42 -66.50
C LYS A 426 -41.43 -45.17 -66.45
N MET A 427 -42.02 -44.78 -67.58
CA MET A 427 -43.02 -43.72 -67.63
C MET A 427 -44.36 -44.12 -67.02
N GLN A 428 -44.78 -45.39 -67.14
CA GLN A 428 -45.99 -45.92 -66.49
C GLN A 428 -45.81 -46.19 -64.99
N ALA A 429 -44.56 -46.42 -64.53
CA ALA A 429 -44.24 -46.64 -63.12
C ALA A 429 -43.96 -45.35 -62.31
N MET A 430 -44.20 -44.17 -62.90
CA MET A 430 -44.21 -42.89 -62.16
C MET A 430 -45.63 -42.64 -61.65
N PRO A 431 -45.95 -42.94 -60.36
CA PRO A 431 -47.22 -42.55 -59.78
C PRO A 431 -47.36 -41.02 -59.81
N ARG A 432 -48.45 -40.54 -60.40
CA ARG A 432 -48.94 -39.17 -60.23
C ARG A 432 -49.68 -39.09 -58.90
N GLY A 433 -49.15 -38.32 -57.96
CA GLY A 433 -49.85 -37.95 -56.72
C GLY A 433 -49.04 -38.25 -55.47
N ASP A 434 -48.33 -37.25 -54.96
CA ASP A 434 -48.71 -36.53 -53.74
C ASP A 434 -47.61 -35.50 -53.38
N PRO A 435 -47.97 -34.28 -52.93
CA PRO A 435 -46.98 -33.34 -52.38
C PRO A 435 -46.34 -33.97 -51.14
N PRO A 436 -45.02 -33.79 -50.93
CA PRO A 436 -44.33 -34.42 -49.80
C PRO A 436 -44.95 -33.92 -48.49
N GLN A 437 -45.69 -34.82 -47.83
CA GLN A 437 -46.10 -34.64 -46.45
C GLN A 437 -44.85 -34.31 -45.63
N SER A 438 -44.93 -33.19 -44.92
CA SER A 438 -43.92 -32.77 -43.96
C SER A 438 -43.71 -33.92 -42.97
N VAL A 439 -42.52 -34.53 -43.05
CA VAL A 439 -42.09 -35.55 -42.11
C VAL A 439 -42.12 -34.92 -40.72
N GLN A 440 -43.14 -35.23 -39.93
CA GLN A 440 -43.22 -34.82 -38.54
C GLN A 440 -41.99 -35.35 -37.83
N ARG A 441 -41.16 -34.42 -37.35
CA ARG A 441 -39.94 -34.75 -36.61
C ARG A 441 -40.33 -35.51 -35.36
N ASN A 442 -39.74 -36.69 -35.22
CA ASN A 442 -39.92 -37.54 -34.06
C ASN A 442 -39.35 -36.81 -32.82
N PRO A 443 -40.14 -36.51 -31.77
CA PRO A 443 -39.74 -35.65 -30.64
C PRO A 443 -38.54 -36.20 -29.86
N ALA A 444 -38.22 -37.49 -30.04
CA ALA A 444 -36.99 -38.10 -29.50
C ALA A 444 -35.69 -37.44 -30.01
N TYR A 445 -35.71 -36.69 -31.12
CA TYR A 445 -34.52 -36.12 -31.74
C TYR A 445 -34.50 -34.57 -31.75
N ASP A 446 -35.40 -33.90 -31.04
CA ASP A 446 -35.47 -32.42 -31.02
C ASP A 446 -34.23 -31.75 -30.38
N HIS A 447 -33.49 -32.48 -29.55
CA HIS A 447 -32.25 -31.98 -28.93
C HIS A 447 -31.02 -32.12 -29.85
N VAL A 448 -31.10 -32.88 -30.94
CA VAL A 448 -30.00 -33.06 -31.89
C VAL A 448 -30.12 -32.03 -33.00
N LYS A 449 -29.45 -30.89 -32.83
CA LYS A 449 -29.36 -29.85 -33.87
C LYS A 449 -28.80 -30.47 -35.16
N SER A 450 -29.59 -30.43 -36.24
CA SER A 450 -29.21 -30.96 -37.55
C SER A 450 -27.93 -30.27 -38.02
N ARG A 451 -26.82 -31.02 -38.08
CA ARG A 451 -25.54 -30.55 -38.64
C ARG A 451 -25.66 -30.10 -40.10
N LEU A 452 -26.72 -30.51 -40.80
CA LEU A 452 -27.00 -30.03 -42.15
C LEU A 452 -27.36 -28.54 -42.16
N HIS A 453 -28.07 -28.05 -41.14
CA HIS A 453 -28.39 -26.62 -41.02
C HIS A 453 -27.18 -25.77 -40.65
N ASP A 454 -26.21 -26.32 -39.92
CA ASP A 454 -24.98 -25.61 -39.57
C ASP A 454 -24.07 -25.41 -40.81
N GLN A 455 -24.02 -26.40 -41.71
CA GLN A 455 -23.28 -26.26 -42.98
C GLN A 455 -23.94 -25.26 -43.93
N THR A 456 -25.27 -25.29 -44.07
CA THR A 456 -25.95 -24.32 -44.95
C THR A 456 -25.93 -22.90 -44.37
N ARG A 457 -26.06 -22.73 -43.04
CA ARG A 457 -25.94 -21.41 -42.40
C ARG A 457 -24.53 -20.83 -42.49
N SER A 458 -23.50 -21.64 -42.25
CA SER A 458 -22.12 -21.18 -42.39
C SER A 458 -21.77 -20.83 -43.84
N PHE A 459 -22.30 -21.57 -44.82
CA PHE A 459 -22.14 -21.22 -46.24
C PHE A 459 -22.87 -19.91 -46.60
N ALA A 460 -24.10 -19.71 -46.11
CA ALA A 460 -24.86 -18.48 -46.31
C ALA A 460 -24.18 -17.26 -45.65
N GLN A 461 -23.68 -17.40 -44.41
CA GLN A 461 -22.90 -16.34 -43.74
C GLN A 461 -21.63 -15.99 -44.52
N LYS A 462 -20.98 -16.99 -45.12
CA LYS A 462 -19.77 -16.77 -45.90
C LYS A 462 -20.04 -16.08 -47.24
N ILE A 463 -21.24 -16.26 -47.81
CA ILE A 463 -21.68 -15.49 -48.97
C ILE A 463 -21.96 -14.04 -48.56
N ALA A 464 -22.71 -13.81 -47.47
CA ALA A 464 -23.03 -12.47 -47.00
C ALA A 464 -21.77 -11.66 -46.63
N GLN A 465 -20.82 -12.25 -45.89
CA GLN A 465 -19.55 -11.60 -45.58
C GLN A 465 -18.73 -11.25 -46.83
N LYS A 466 -18.83 -12.08 -47.89
CA LYS A 466 -18.14 -11.81 -49.15
C LYS A 466 -18.80 -10.66 -49.92
N GLU A 467 -20.12 -10.52 -49.82
CA GLU A 467 -20.85 -9.38 -50.38
C GLU A 467 -20.48 -8.08 -49.63
N ASP A 468 -20.40 -8.11 -48.30
CA ASP A 468 -19.95 -6.96 -47.49
C ASP A 468 -18.50 -6.55 -47.81
N GLU A 469 -17.58 -7.52 -47.95
CA GLU A 469 -16.18 -7.26 -48.36
C GLU A 469 -16.08 -6.70 -49.79
N GLU A 470 -16.96 -7.12 -50.71
CA GLU A 470 -17.01 -6.60 -52.07
C GLU A 470 -17.63 -5.19 -52.14
N GLU A 471 -18.55 -4.83 -51.24
CA GLU A 471 -19.09 -3.47 -51.09
C GLU A 471 -18.07 -2.51 -50.45
N GLU A 472 -17.35 -2.95 -49.40
CA GLU A 472 -16.32 -2.13 -48.74
C GLU A 472 -15.11 -1.88 -49.66
N ALA A 473 -14.79 -2.82 -50.57
CA ALA A 473 -13.75 -2.63 -51.57
C ALA A 473 -14.14 -1.70 -52.74
N GLN A 474 -15.43 -1.35 -52.89
CA GLN A 474 -15.94 -0.44 -53.92
C GLN A 474 -16.12 1.01 -53.43
N GLN A 475 -16.07 1.24 -52.12
CA GLN A 475 -16.01 2.56 -51.49
C GLN A 475 -14.56 3.04 -51.36
#